data_AF-A0A1Y4BKQ6-F1
#
_entry.id   AF-A0A1Y4BKQ6-F1
#
_cell.length_a   1.000
_cell.length_b   1.000
_cell.length_c   1.000
_cell.angle_alpha   90.00
_cell.angle_beta   90.00
_cell.angle_gamma   90.00
#
_symmetry.space_group_name_H-M   'P 1'
#
loop_
_entity.id
_entity.type
_entity.pdbx_description
1 polymer ?
#
loop_
_entity_poly.entity_id
_entity_poly.type
_entity_poly.pdbx_seq_one_letter_code
_entity_poly.pdbx_strand_id
1 'polypeptide(L)'
;MLARRESAGADRADVERRLRDSMRTLWCLGAMATALAAFALVSVTIAVCSRVEGALATGAPDLWHALYMADPSPTLPAPPSGGLYSAVHNGGGWAAVTTLASGLPALAIGVAACLGVTLMLRDVARTGRPFSDRVVRSLRCVSVLLVAADVVPALLCMLASWAAPAGASFSLSGGTGWPILAGAALAAVSRVFEYGCVLQRQDDETL
;
A
#
# COMPACT_ATOMS: atom_id res chain seq x y z
N MET A 1 -6.43 45.97 30.11
CA MET A 1 -7.10 45.46 28.89
C MET A 1 -6.14 44.87 27.86
N LEU A 2 -4.91 45.39 27.69
CA LEU A 2 -3.92 44.86 26.72
C LEU A 2 -3.49 43.41 26.98
N ALA A 3 -3.18 43.04 28.22
CA ALA A 3 -2.78 41.67 28.58
C ALA A 3 -3.83 40.58 28.23
N ARG A 4 -5.12 40.93 28.18
CA ARG A 4 -6.20 40.00 27.84
C ARG A 4 -6.33 39.76 26.33
N ARG A 5 -5.78 40.64 25.51
CA ARG A 5 -5.73 40.46 24.04
C ARG A 5 -4.53 39.61 23.62
N GLU A 6 -3.41 39.71 24.33
CA GLU A 6 -2.23 38.88 24.08
C GLU A 6 -2.48 37.41 24.43
N SER A 7 -3.15 37.14 25.56
CA SER A 7 -3.49 35.76 25.93
C SER A 7 -4.42 35.10 24.91
N ALA A 8 -5.37 35.85 24.34
CA ALA A 8 -6.30 35.33 23.34
C ALA A 8 -5.63 35.03 21.98
N GLY A 9 -4.57 35.77 21.63
CA GLY A 9 -3.80 35.53 20.40
C GLY A 9 -2.93 34.27 20.49
N ALA A 10 -2.28 34.07 21.63
CA ALA A 10 -1.44 32.90 21.88
C ALA A 10 -2.27 31.59 21.83
N ASP A 11 -3.45 31.60 22.44
CA ASP A 11 -4.33 30.42 22.51
C ASP A 11 -4.83 30.00 21.11
N ARG A 12 -5.15 30.98 20.26
CA ARG A 12 -5.61 30.72 18.89
C ARG A 12 -4.52 30.08 18.02
N ALA A 13 -3.28 30.55 18.17
CA ALA A 13 -2.15 30.01 17.42
C ALA A 13 -1.82 28.56 17.83
N ASP A 14 -2.01 28.21 19.11
CA ASP A 14 -1.78 26.85 19.60
C ASP A 14 -2.87 25.88 19.13
N VAL A 15 -4.13 26.34 19.13
CA VAL A 15 -5.27 25.58 18.57
C VAL A 15 -5.06 25.29 17.09
N GLU A 16 -4.62 26.27 16.30
CA GLU A 16 -4.39 26.08 14.87
C GLU A 16 -3.26 25.08 14.58
N ARG A 17 -2.21 25.06 15.42
CA ARG A 17 -1.14 24.06 15.34
C ARG A 17 -1.66 22.66 15.63
N ARG A 18 -2.46 22.48 16.69
CA ARG A 18 -3.06 21.18 17.04
C ARG A 18 -3.96 20.68 15.92
N LEU A 19 -4.79 21.54 15.33
CA LEU A 19 -5.65 21.17 14.21
C LEU A 19 -4.85 20.72 12.98
N ARG A 20 -3.73 21.39 12.69
CA ARG A 20 -2.86 21.03 11.56
C ARG A 20 -2.15 19.69 11.77
N ASP A 21 -1.72 19.42 13.01
CA ASP A 21 -1.07 18.16 13.38
C ASP A 21 -2.08 16.98 13.40
N SER A 22 -3.33 17.23 13.84
CA SER A 22 -4.43 16.27 13.71
C SER A 22 -4.83 16.00 12.26
N MET A 23 -4.82 17.01 11.39
CA MET A 23 -5.12 16.82 9.96
C MET A 23 -4.07 15.95 9.26
N ARG A 24 -2.79 16.05 9.63
CA ARG A 24 -1.72 15.23 9.03
C ARG A 24 -1.81 13.76 9.44
N THR A 25 -2.13 13.50 10.71
CA THR A 25 -2.35 12.13 11.20
C THR A 25 -3.59 11.51 10.57
N LEU A 26 -4.68 12.28 10.46
CA LEU A 26 -5.88 11.87 9.71
C LEU A 26 -5.57 11.59 8.24
N TRP A 27 -4.70 12.38 7.59
CA TRP A 27 -4.26 12.14 6.22
C TRP A 27 -3.48 10.83 6.07
N CYS A 28 -2.56 10.54 6.99
CA CYS A 28 -1.80 9.29 6.97
C CYS A 28 -2.71 8.08 7.20
N LEU A 29 -3.64 8.18 8.16
CA LEU A 29 -4.65 7.15 8.41
C LEU A 29 -5.58 6.97 7.21
N GLY A 30 -5.98 8.08 6.58
CA GLY A 30 -6.80 8.08 5.37
C GLY A 30 -6.08 7.40 4.21
N ALA A 31 -4.80 7.69 4.00
CA ALA A 31 -3.99 7.05 2.97
C ALA A 31 -3.79 5.54 3.24
N MET A 32 -3.60 5.13 4.50
CA MET A 32 -3.59 3.70 4.85
C MET A 32 -4.95 3.05 4.62
N ALA A 33 -6.04 3.71 5.00
CA ALA A 33 -7.39 3.19 4.84
C ALA A 33 -7.78 3.07 3.36
N THR A 34 -7.41 4.03 2.51
CA THR A 34 -7.67 3.95 1.06
C THR A 34 -6.83 2.88 0.41
N ALA A 35 -5.56 2.70 0.82
CA ALA A 35 -4.73 1.60 0.34
C ALA A 35 -5.32 0.23 0.73
N LEU A 36 -5.78 0.08 1.98
CA LEU A 36 -6.45 -1.13 2.47
C LEU A 36 -7.79 -1.38 1.74
N ALA A 37 -8.58 -0.33 1.50
CA ALA A 37 -9.85 -0.45 0.80
C ALA A 37 -9.67 -0.82 -0.67
N ALA A 38 -8.74 -0.17 -1.38
CA ALA A 38 -8.38 -0.52 -2.76
C ALA A 38 -7.91 -1.98 -2.83
N PHE A 39 -7.12 -2.42 -1.85
CA PHE A 39 -6.68 -3.80 -1.76
C PHE A 39 -7.85 -4.78 -1.52
N ALA A 40 -8.73 -4.50 -0.57
CA ALA A 40 -9.90 -5.35 -0.31
C ALA A 40 -10.76 -5.50 -1.57
N LEU A 41 -10.91 -4.41 -2.34
CA LEU A 41 -11.67 -4.38 -3.58
C LEU A 41 -11.02 -5.23 -4.68
N VAL A 42 -9.69 -5.14 -4.83
CA VAL A 42 -8.93 -6.02 -5.73
C VAL A 42 -9.04 -7.49 -5.30
N SER A 43 -8.84 -7.80 -4.02
CA SER A 43 -8.94 -9.17 -3.48
C SER A 43 -10.33 -9.79 -3.71
N VAL A 44 -11.40 -9.03 -3.44
CA VAL A 44 -12.78 -9.47 -3.71
C VAL A 44 -12.99 -9.70 -5.20
N THR A 45 -12.48 -8.82 -6.06
CA THR A 45 -12.60 -8.98 -7.52
C THR A 45 -11.92 -10.28 -7.98
N ILE A 46 -10.73 -10.59 -7.46
CA ILE A 46 -10.00 -11.83 -7.76
C ILE A 46 -10.75 -13.06 -7.25
N ALA A 47 -11.31 -13.00 -6.04
CA ALA A 47 -12.11 -14.08 -5.45
C ALA A 47 -13.40 -14.35 -6.24
N VAL A 48 -14.04 -13.30 -6.76
CA VAL A 48 -15.22 -13.42 -7.64
C VAL A 48 -14.81 -14.02 -8.98
N CYS A 49 -13.74 -13.53 -9.61
CA CYS A 49 -13.25 -14.07 -10.88
C CYS A 49 -12.87 -15.56 -10.78
N SER A 50 -12.15 -15.99 -9.73
CA SER A 50 -11.84 -17.41 -9.51
C SER A 50 -13.09 -18.28 -9.37
N ARG A 51 -14.10 -17.81 -8.64
CA ARG A 51 -15.33 -18.59 -8.45
C ARG A 51 -16.18 -18.66 -9.71
N VAL A 52 -16.22 -17.57 -10.50
CA VAL A 52 -16.92 -17.56 -11.80
C VAL A 52 -16.22 -18.51 -12.77
N GLU A 53 -14.89 -18.47 -12.87
CA GLU A 53 -14.11 -19.41 -13.69
C GLU A 53 -14.31 -20.85 -13.23
N GLY A 54 -14.27 -21.12 -11.92
CA GLY A 54 -14.53 -22.45 -11.38
C GLY A 54 -15.93 -22.97 -11.71
N ALA A 55 -16.95 -22.12 -11.54
CA ALA A 55 -18.34 -22.47 -11.85
C ALA A 55 -18.56 -22.73 -13.35
N LEU A 56 -17.94 -21.91 -14.21
CA LEU A 56 -17.94 -22.12 -15.66
C LEU A 56 -17.20 -23.40 -16.04
N ALA A 57 -16.04 -23.68 -15.45
CA ALA A 57 -15.27 -24.89 -15.72
C ALA A 57 -15.99 -26.18 -15.27
N THR A 58 -16.76 -26.14 -14.19
CA THR A 58 -17.55 -27.29 -13.73
C THR A 58 -18.87 -27.45 -14.49
N GLY A 59 -19.45 -26.37 -15.02
CA GLY A 59 -20.72 -26.41 -15.77
C GLY A 59 -20.58 -26.52 -17.29
N ALA A 60 -19.44 -26.12 -17.86
CA ALA A 60 -19.18 -26.15 -19.30
C ALA A 60 -18.94 -27.53 -19.92
N PRO A 61 -18.36 -28.57 -19.26
CA PRO A 61 -18.14 -29.85 -19.93
C PRO A 61 -19.47 -30.52 -20.29
N ASP A 62 -20.49 -30.40 -19.44
CA ASP A 62 -21.82 -30.96 -19.70
C ASP A 62 -22.58 -30.19 -20.79
N LEU A 63 -22.43 -28.86 -20.85
CA LEU A 63 -23.05 -28.05 -21.91
C LEU A 63 -22.37 -28.24 -23.26
N TRP A 64 -21.04 -28.33 -23.31
CA TRP A 64 -20.32 -28.66 -24.54
C TRP A 64 -20.64 -30.08 -25.00
N HIS A 65 -20.68 -31.07 -24.10
CA HIS A 65 -21.12 -32.42 -24.46
C HIS A 65 -22.59 -32.47 -24.90
N ALA A 66 -23.49 -31.73 -24.25
CA ALA A 66 -24.90 -31.66 -24.62
C ALA A 66 -25.10 -30.98 -25.99
N LEU A 67 -24.36 -29.91 -26.30
CA LEU A 67 -24.40 -29.28 -27.62
C LEU A 67 -23.81 -30.18 -28.70
N TYR A 68 -22.71 -30.89 -28.40
CA TYR A 68 -22.05 -31.81 -29.33
C TYR A 68 -22.89 -33.07 -29.62
N MET A 69 -23.70 -33.52 -28.66
CA MET A 69 -24.63 -34.63 -28.84
C MET A 69 -25.96 -34.22 -29.49
N ALA A 70 -26.30 -32.93 -29.50
CA ALA A 70 -27.56 -32.43 -30.07
C ALA A 70 -27.50 -32.23 -31.60
N ASP A 71 -26.32 -32.17 -32.21
CA ASP A 71 -26.15 -32.01 -33.66
C ASP A 71 -25.11 -33.02 -34.22
N PRO A 72 -25.55 -34.12 -34.86
CA PRO A 72 -24.66 -35.13 -35.41
C PRO A 72 -24.05 -34.76 -36.78
N SER A 73 -24.11 -33.49 -37.21
CA SER A 73 -23.53 -33.07 -38.49
C SER A 73 -21.99 -33.01 -38.44
N PRO A 74 -21.26 -33.64 -39.38
CA PRO A 74 -19.79 -33.80 -39.32
C PRO A 74 -18.99 -32.55 -39.71
N THR A 75 -19.57 -31.35 -39.65
CA THR A 75 -18.96 -30.12 -40.20
C THR A 75 -18.98 -28.93 -39.24
N LEU A 76 -18.82 -29.16 -37.93
CA LEU A 76 -18.60 -28.06 -37.00
C LEU A 76 -17.15 -27.53 -37.10
N PRO A 77 -16.96 -26.20 -37.17
CA PRO A 77 -15.64 -25.60 -37.18
C PRO A 77 -14.90 -25.95 -35.88
N ALA A 78 -13.61 -26.25 -35.98
CA ALA A 78 -12.74 -26.51 -34.83
C ALA A 78 -12.94 -25.43 -33.75
N PRO A 79 -12.96 -25.79 -32.46
CA PRO A 79 -13.19 -24.84 -31.39
C PRO A 79 -12.21 -23.66 -31.56
N PRO A 80 -12.68 -22.42 -31.34
CA PRO A 80 -11.85 -21.25 -31.55
C PRO A 80 -10.62 -21.34 -30.65
N SER A 81 -9.48 -21.67 -31.25
CA SER A 81 -8.15 -21.70 -30.63
C SER A 81 -7.62 -20.29 -30.32
N GLY A 82 -8.54 -19.32 -30.16
CA GLY A 82 -8.24 -17.91 -29.93
C GLY A 82 -7.38 -17.75 -28.68
N GLY A 83 -6.19 -17.19 -28.86
CA GLY A 83 -5.13 -17.11 -27.85
C GLY A 83 -5.52 -16.43 -26.53
N LEU A 84 -6.65 -15.72 -26.46
CA LEU A 84 -7.18 -15.16 -25.20
C LEU A 84 -7.82 -16.24 -24.31
N TYR A 85 -8.56 -17.19 -24.89
CA TYR A 85 -9.15 -18.31 -24.12
C TYR A 85 -8.04 -19.22 -23.59
N SER A 86 -7.03 -19.53 -24.41
CA SER A 86 -5.89 -20.36 -23.96
C SER A 86 -4.96 -19.61 -23.00
N ALA A 87 -4.77 -18.29 -23.10
CA ALA A 87 -3.96 -17.53 -22.14
C ALA A 87 -4.61 -17.41 -20.75
N VAL A 88 -5.95 -17.33 -20.69
CA VAL A 88 -6.71 -17.39 -19.44
C VAL A 88 -6.68 -18.81 -18.86
N HIS A 89 -6.90 -19.85 -19.69
CA HIS A 89 -6.90 -21.24 -19.24
C HIS A 89 -5.52 -21.83 -18.90
N ASN A 90 -4.44 -21.39 -19.57
CA ASN A 90 -3.07 -21.91 -19.38
C ASN A 90 -2.29 -21.18 -18.26
N GLY A 91 -2.98 -20.49 -17.34
CA GLY A 91 -2.35 -19.89 -16.14
C GLY A 91 -1.70 -18.50 -16.34
N GLY A 92 -1.71 -17.95 -17.55
CA GLY A 92 -1.15 -16.62 -17.83
C GLY A 92 -1.98 -15.46 -17.28
N GLY A 93 -3.31 -15.58 -17.28
CA GLY A 93 -4.22 -14.58 -16.70
C GLY A 93 -4.01 -14.37 -15.20
N TRP A 94 -3.78 -15.45 -14.46
CA TRP A 94 -3.51 -15.42 -13.02
C TRP A 94 -2.22 -14.68 -12.68
N ALA A 95 -1.15 -14.85 -13.48
CA ALA A 95 0.11 -14.15 -13.28
C ALA A 95 -0.01 -12.61 -13.45
N ALA A 96 -0.81 -12.16 -14.42
CA ALA A 96 -1.06 -10.72 -14.62
C ALA A 96 -1.84 -10.11 -13.45
N VAL A 97 -2.86 -10.83 -12.97
CA VAL A 97 -3.68 -10.44 -11.83
C VAL A 97 -2.85 -10.35 -10.55
N THR A 98 -2.00 -11.34 -10.28
CA THR A 98 -1.11 -11.32 -9.09
C THR A 98 -0.09 -10.19 -9.18
N THR A 99 0.45 -9.91 -10.37
CA THR A 99 1.42 -8.83 -10.58
C THR A 99 0.79 -7.45 -10.34
N LEU A 100 -0.45 -7.23 -10.82
CA LEU A 100 -1.18 -5.99 -10.57
C LEU A 100 -1.58 -5.86 -9.09
N ALA A 101 -2.02 -6.96 -8.47
CA ALA A 101 -2.42 -6.98 -7.07
C ALA A 101 -1.27 -6.70 -6.10
N SER A 102 -0.05 -7.16 -6.42
CA SER A 102 1.15 -6.86 -5.61
C SER A 102 1.78 -5.51 -5.94
N GLY A 103 1.72 -5.07 -7.20
CA GLY A 103 2.39 -3.85 -7.67
C GLY A 103 1.69 -2.56 -7.26
N LEU A 104 0.35 -2.52 -7.31
CA LEU A 104 -0.41 -1.29 -7.01
C LEU A 104 -0.28 -0.82 -5.55
N PRO A 105 -0.38 -1.70 -4.52
CA PRO A 105 -0.19 -1.28 -3.13
C PRO A 105 1.24 -0.79 -2.88
N ALA A 106 2.25 -1.49 -3.41
CA ALA A 106 3.65 -1.09 -3.27
C ALA A 106 3.90 0.31 -3.87
N LEU A 107 3.33 0.58 -5.06
CA LEU A 107 3.45 1.88 -5.72
C LEU A 107 2.73 2.98 -4.92
N ALA A 108 1.52 2.72 -4.41
CA ALA A 108 0.78 3.68 -3.61
C ALA A 108 1.53 4.05 -2.31
N ILE A 109 2.08 3.05 -1.61
CA ILE A 109 2.87 3.26 -0.40
C ILE A 109 4.18 4.01 -0.72
N GLY A 110 4.85 3.65 -1.82
CA GLY A 110 6.07 4.32 -2.27
C GLY A 110 5.84 5.80 -2.60
N VAL A 111 4.75 6.13 -3.31
CA VAL A 111 4.35 7.51 -3.60
C VAL A 111 4.05 8.27 -2.31
N ALA A 112 3.32 7.66 -1.36
CA ALA A 112 3.03 8.27 -0.07
C ALA A 112 4.31 8.56 0.74
N ALA A 113 5.27 7.64 0.73
CA ALA A 113 6.57 7.83 1.38
C ALA A 113 7.36 8.97 0.73
N CYS A 114 7.47 9.01 -0.60
CA CYS A 114 8.14 10.09 -1.35
C CYS A 114 7.53 11.46 -1.07
N LEU A 115 6.19 11.55 -1.06
CA LEU A 115 5.49 12.79 -0.72
C LEU A 115 5.76 13.19 0.74
N GLY A 116 5.74 12.23 1.67
CA GLY A 116 6.06 12.46 3.08
C GLY A 116 7.45 13.06 3.27
N VAL A 117 8.47 12.49 2.62
CA VAL A 117 9.84 13.02 2.65
C VAL A 117 9.92 14.41 2.04
N THR A 118 9.29 14.63 0.88
CA THR A 118 9.31 15.93 0.19
C THR A 118 8.69 17.02 1.04
N LEU A 119 7.56 16.74 1.69
CA LEU A 119 6.89 17.67 2.59
C LEU A 119 7.73 17.97 3.83
N MET A 120 8.40 16.95 4.39
CA MET A 120 9.31 17.11 5.52
C MET A 120 10.51 18.00 5.16
N LEU A 121 11.20 17.73 4.05
CA LEU A 121 12.34 18.52 3.59
C LEU A 121 11.93 19.97 3.31
N ARG A 122 10.75 20.19 2.74
CA ARG A 122 10.20 21.54 2.53
C ARG A 122 9.92 22.27 3.84
N ASP A 123 9.48 21.57 4.88
CA ASP A 123 9.25 22.15 6.21
C ASP A 123 10.57 22.55 6.88
N VAL A 124 11.59 21.68 6.79
CA VAL A 124 12.95 21.97 7.27
C VAL A 124 13.55 23.17 6.53
N ALA A 125 13.44 23.21 5.20
CA ALA A 125 13.95 24.32 4.40
C ALA A 125 13.28 25.67 4.73
N ARG A 126 12.00 25.65 5.10
CA ARG A 126 11.25 26.87 5.49
C ARG A 126 11.55 27.34 6.90
N THR A 127 11.68 26.41 7.85
CA THR A 127 11.84 26.74 9.27
C THR A 127 13.29 26.94 9.67
N GLY A 128 14.24 26.38 8.92
CA GLY A 128 15.67 26.37 9.28
C GLY A 128 15.97 25.55 10.54
N ARG A 129 15.02 24.73 11.02
CA ARG A 129 15.14 23.95 12.26
C ARG A 129 15.07 22.45 11.95
N PRO A 130 16.20 21.79 11.66
CA PRO A 130 16.22 20.37 11.34
C PRO A 130 15.83 19.49 12.54
N PHE A 131 16.11 19.95 13.76
CA PHE A 131 15.77 19.26 15.00
C PHE A 131 14.45 19.80 15.54
N SER A 132 13.36 19.27 15.02
CA SER A 132 12.05 19.51 15.61
C SER A 132 11.32 18.19 15.82
N ASP A 133 10.53 18.16 16.89
CA ASP A 133 9.69 17.02 17.27
C ASP A 133 8.77 16.57 16.11
N ARG A 134 8.40 17.53 15.24
CA ARG A 134 7.63 17.29 14.02
C ARG A 134 8.39 16.49 12.96
N VAL A 135 9.67 16.82 12.75
CA VAL A 135 10.53 16.12 11.78
C VAL A 135 10.76 14.68 12.25
N VAL A 136 10.99 14.48 13.56
CA VAL A 136 11.13 13.13 14.15
C VAL A 136 9.89 12.27 13.91
N ARG A 137 8.68 12.80 14.16
CA ARG A 137 7.42 12.07 13.91
C ARG A 137 7.23 11.77 12.43
N SER A 138 7.58 12.71 11.55
CA SER A 138 7.47 12.53 10.11
C SER A 138 8.43 11.44 9.61
N LEU A 139 9.68 11.45 10.08
CA LEU A 139 10.67 10.40 9.81
C LEU A 139 10.17 9.02 10.25
N ARG A 140 9.61 8.90 11.46
CA ARG A 140 9.04 7.63 11.95
C ARG A 140 7.88 7.15 11.07
N CYS A 141 7.01 8.06 10.63
CA CYS A 141 5.91 7.70 9.73
C CYS A 141 6.45 7.17 8.39
N VAL A 142 7.42 7.88 7.79
CA VAL A 142 8.07 7.46 6.54
C VAL A 142 8.80 6.12 6.70
N SER A 143 9.51 5.89 7.82
CA SER A 143 10.19 4.61 8.05
C SER A 143 9.20 3.45 8.14
N VAL A 144 8.06 3.66 8.82
CA VAL A 144 7.01 2.63 8.91
C VAL A 144 6.38 2.38 7.54
N LEU A 145 6.13 3.44 6.75
CA LEU A 145 5.61 3.29 5.38
C LEU A 145 6.58 2.51 4.49
N LEU A 146 7.89 2.75 4.57
CA LEU A 146 8.89 2.01 3.79
C LEU A 146 8.94 0.53 4.16
N VAL A 147 8.87 0.20 5.45
CA VAL A 147 8.79 -1.20 5.89
C VAL A 147 7.47 -1.83 5.43
N ALA A 148 6.37 -1.10 5.56
CA ALA A 148 5.06 -1.56 5.10
C ALA A 148 5.02 -1.79 3.58
N ALA A 149 5.76 -1.00 2.79
CA ALA A 149 5.82 -1.15 1.33
C ALA A 149 6.34 -2.53 0.88
N ASP A 150 7.16 -3.18 1.70
CA ASP A 150 7.72 -4.51 1.41
C ASP A 150 6.94 -5.63 2.13
N VAL A 151 6.60 -5.38 3.41
CA VAL A 151 5.92 -6.36 4.26
C VAL A 151 4.47 -6.57 3.84
N VAL A 152 3.75 -5.51 3.45
CA VAL A 152 2.34 -5.61 3.08
C VAL A 152 2.19 -6.47 1.82
N PRO A 153 2.82 -6.19 0.66
CA PRO A 153 2.69 -7.06 -0.52
C PRO A 153 3.07 -8.52 -0.24
N ALA A 154 4.10 -8.78 0.55
CA ALA A 154 4.50 -10.13 0.94
C ALA A 154 3.41 -10.87 1.73
N LEU A 155 2.84 -10.22 2.76
CA LEU A 155 1.70 -10.74 3.53
C LEU A 155 0.48 -10.98 2.63
N LEU A 156 0.22 -10.08 1.68
CA LEU A 156 -0.89 -10.20 0.76
C LEU A 156 -0.73 -11.37 -0.21
N CYS A 157 0.47 -11.57 -0.76
CA CYS A 157 0.78 -12.74 -1.59
C CYS A 157 0.64 -14.04 -0.77
N MET A 158 1.09 -14.05 0.48
CA MET A 158 0.91 -15.18 1.39
C MET A 158 -0.58 -15.48 1.62
N LEU A 159 -1.41 -14.47 1.90
CA LEU A 159 -2.86 -14.65 2.07
C LEU A 159 -3.55 -15.11 0.77
N ALA A 160 -3.16 -14.56 -0.38
CA ALA A 160 -3.71 -14.96 -1.68
C ALA A 160 -3.39 -16.43 -2.00
N SER A 161 -2.20 -16.91 -1.62
CA SER A 161 -1.83 -18.31 -1.83
C SER A 161 -2.72 -19.31 -1.09
N TRP A 162 -3.33 -18.91 0.05
CA TRP A 162 -4.27 -19.76 0.79
C TRP A 162 -5.62 -19.90 0.08
N ALA A 163 -5.99 -18.93 -0.75
CA ALA A 163 -7.22 -18.95 -1.54
C ALA A 163 -7.03 -19.56 -2.94
N ALA A 164 -5.78 -19.79 -3.36
CA ALA A 164 -5.48 -20.28 -4.69
C ALA A 164 -5.72 -21.79 -4.82
N PRO A 165 -6.16 -22.28 -5.99
CA PRO A 165 -6.28 -23.71 -6.24
C PRO A 165 -4.92 -24.41 -6.15
N ALA A 166 -4.95 -25.69 -5.74
CA ALA A 166 -3.76 -26.51 -5.56
C ALA A 166 -2.90 -26.52 -6.84
N GLY A 167 -1.62 -26.12 -6.71
CA GLY A 167 -0.66 -26.02 -7.82
C GLY A 167 -0.25 -24.60 -8.22
N ALA A 168 -0.92 -23.56 -7.71
CA ALA A 168 -0.49 -22.18 -7.91
C ALA A 168 0.82 -21.90 -7.14
N SER A 169 1.91 -21.69 -7.87
CA SER A 169 3.21 -21.33 -7.28
C SER A 169 3.31 -19.82 -7.13
N PHE A 170 3.31 -19.31 -5.90
CA PHE A 170 3.61 -17.90 -5.65
C PHE A 170 5.10 -17.72 -5.41
N SER A 171 5.75 -16.95 -6.28
CA SER A 171 7.14 -16.57 -6.08
C SER A 171 7.21 -15.27 -5.28
N LEU A 172 7.86 -15.33 -4.13
CA LEU A 172 8.13 -14.18 -3.25
C LEU A 172 9.30 -13.33 -3.79
N SER A 173 9.56 -13.30 -5.10
CA SER A 173 10.76 -12.70 -5.70
C SER A 173 10.68 -11.18 -5.92
N GLY A 174 9.80 -10.47 -5.20
CA GLY A 174 9.47 -9.08 -5.49
C GLY A 174 10.27 -8.01 -4.73
N GLY A 175 10.82 -8.34 -3.56
CA GLY A 175 11.49 -7.36 -2.70
C GLY A 175 13.00 -7.55 -2.72
N THR A 176 13.77 -6.54 -3.14
CA THR A 176 15.24 -6.55 -3.02
C THR A 176 15.72 -6.45 -1.56
N GLY A 177 14.81 -6.46 -0.58
CA GLY A 177 15.08 -6.21 0.85
C GLY A 177 15.53 -4.79 1.16
N TRP A 178 15.87 -4.00 0.13
CA TRP A 178 16.31 -2.62 0.26
C TRP A 178 15.30 -1.71 0.96
N PRO A 179 13.98 -1.80 0.72
CA PRO A 179 13.02 -0.96 1.43
C PRO A 179 13.01 -1.21 2.94
N ILE A 180 13.18 -2.46 3.38
CA ILE A 180 13.29 -2.82 4.80
C ILE A 180 14.55 -2.19 5.41
N LEU A 181 15.70 -2.33 4.73
CA LEU A 181 16.95 -1.73 5.18
C LEU A 181 16.88 -0.20 5.22
N ALA A 182 16.30 0.43 4.21
CA ALA A 182 16.09 1.88 4.16
C ALA A 182 15.14 2.36 5.27
N GLY A 183 14.05 1.61 5.53
CA GLY A 183 13.13 1.88 6.62
C GLY A 183 13.81 1.75 7.99
N ALA A 184 14.60 0.69 8.21
CA ALA A 184 15.36 0.49 9.44
C ALA A 184 16.42 1.59 9.65
N ALA A 185 17.14 1.98 8.59
CA ALA A 185 18.10 3.08 8.62
C ALA A 185 17.42 4.41 8.98
N LEU A 186 16.28 4.73 8.36
CA LEU A 186 15.50 5.93 8.69
C LEU A 186 14.97 5.91 10.13
N ALA A 187 14.54 4.74 10.62
CA ALA A 187 14.11 4.58 12.01
C ALA A 187 15.28 4.86 12.97
N ALA A 188 16.49 4.38 12.66
CA ALA A 188 17.69 4.68 13.44
C ALA A 188 18.03 6.18 13.41
N VAL A 189 17.99 6.81 12.24
CA VAL A 189 18.18 8.27 12.10
C VAL A 189 17.14 9.04 12.93
N SER A 190 15.88 8.59 12.95
CA SER A 190 14.84 9.23 13.77
C SER A 190 15.17 9.24 15.27
N ARG A 191 15.86 8.21 15.79
CA ARG A 191 16.33 8.15 17.18
C ARG A 191 17.46 9.14 17.45
N VAL A 192 18.37 9.31 16.49
CA VAL A 192 19.45 10.30 16.59
C VAL A 192 18.85 11.72 16.63
N PHE A 193 17.84 12.00 15.80
CA PHE A 193 17.16 13.30 15.81
C PHE A 193 16.38 13.56 17.10
N GLU A 194 15.73 12.53 17.65
CA GLU A 194 15.06 12.61 18.96
C GLU A 194 16.06 12.98 20.06
N TYR A 195 17.22 12.33 20.08
CA TYR A 195 18.29 12.67 21.02
C TYR A 195 18.81 14.11 20.83
N GLY A 196 18.98 14.55 19.57
CA GLY A 196 19.34 15.93 19.26
C GLY A 196 18.33 16.97 19.78
N CYS A 197 17.04 16.65 19.74
CA CYS A 197 16.00 17.52 20.30
C CYS A 197 16.10 17.63 21.83
N VAL A 198 16.48 16.55 22.52
CA VAL A 198 16.68 16.57 23.98
C VAL A 198 17.89 17.44 24.35
N LEU A 199 19.00 17.33 23.62
CA LEU A 199 20.19 18.16 23.85
C LEU A 199 19.88 19.65 23.68
N GLN A 200 19.19 20.03 22.61
CA GLN A 200 18.81 21.43 22.40
C GLN A 200 17.92 21.97 23.53
N ARG A 201 17.02 21.15 24.05
CA ARG A 201 16.17 21.55 25.16
C ARG A 201 16.96 21.77 26.45
N GLN A 202 17.98 20.96 26.72
CA GLN A 202 18.85 21.15 27.87
C GLN A 202 19.68 22.43 27.74
N ASP A 203 20.23 22.70 26.56
CA ASP A 203 20.96 23.95 26.29
C ASP A 203 20.04 25.18 26.48
N ASP A 204 18.81 25.13 25.96
CA ASP A 204 17.82 26.21 26.09
C ASP A 204 17.37 26.46 27.55
N GLU A 205 17.42 25.44 28.43
CA GLU A 205 17.03 25.55 29.85
C GLU A 205 18.19 26.02 30.76
N THR A 206 19.43 26.04 30.26
CA THR A 206 20.63 26.41 31.05
C THR A 206 21.14 27.84 30.81
N LEU A 207 20.62 28.53 29.80
CA LEU A 207 20.91 29.94 29.48
C LEU A 207 19.81 30.88 29.99
#